data_AF-A0A1E1EXX3-F1
#
_entry.id   AF-A0A1E1EXX3-F1
#
_cell.length_a   1.000
_cell.length_b   1.000
_cell.length_c   1.000
_cell.angle_alpha   90.00
_cell.angle_beta   90.00
_cell.angle_gamma   90.00
#
_symmetry.space_group_name_H-M   'P 1'
#
loop_
_entity.id
_entity.type
_entity.pdbx_description
1 polymer ?
#
loop_
_entity_poly.entity_id
_entity_poly.type
_entity_poly.pdbx_seq_one_letter_code
_entity_poly.pdbx_strand_id
1 'polypeptide(L)'
;MPGRCGAHVAGGGIALDGTRWISSRPAFLLPVRVLGALFRRLFLIRLLALFDAGKLGFFGTMADLTTRKAFLRYLSPIRRKRWMVYAKPPFAGPQAVLA
;
A
#
# COMPACT_ATOMS: atom_id res chain seq x y z
N MET A 1 -0.92 -24.97 3.34
CA MET A 1 -0.35 -23.72 3.91
C MET A 1 -0.89 -22.55 3.10
N PRO A 2 -1.67 -21.61 3.67
CA PRO A 2 -2.38 -20.60 2.88
C PRO A 2 -1.39 -19.58 2.31
N GLY A 3 -1.48 -19.37 1.00
CA GLY A 3 -0.61 -18.48 0.22
C GLY A 3 -0.79 -17.02 0.62
N ARG A 4 0.28 -16.43 1.17
CA ARG A 4 0.37 -14.99 1.36
C ARG A 4 0.76 -14.36 0.03
N CYS A 5 -0.12 -13.55 -0.55
CA CYS A 5 0.23 -12.67 -1.66
C CYS A 5 1.13 -11.54 -1.12
N GLY A 6 2.45 -11.70 -1.25
CA GLY A 6 3.42 -10.64 -0.99
C GLY A 6 3.84 -9.98 -2.31
N ALA A 7 3.75 -8.65 -2.41
CA ALA A 7 4.39 -7.93 -3.50
C ALA A 7 5.89 -7.79 -3.19
N HIS A 8 6.73 -8.49 -3.94
CA HIS A 8 8.19 -8.38 -3.85
C HIS A 8 8.68 -7.29 -4.81
N VAL A 9 9.50 -6.37 -4.32
CA VAL A 9 10.16 -5.37 -5.16
C VAL A 9 11.61 -5.79 -5.36
N ALA A 10 12.02 -5.97 -6.62
CA ALA A 10 13.41 -6.20 -6.96
C ALA A 10 14.25 -4.95 -6.67
N GLY A 11 15.45 -5.12 -6.11
CA GLY A 11 16.37 -4.02 -5.80
C GLY A 11 17.08 -3.45 -7.00
N GLY A 12 16.42 -3.42 -8.16
CA GLY A 12 17.01 -3.11 -9.45
C GLY A 12 16.14 -3.58 -10.59
N GLY A 13 16.55 -3.22 -11.79
CA GLY A 13 15.94 -3.69 -13.04
C GLY A 13 17.04 -4.10 -14.02
N ILE A 14 16.70 -4.94 -15.00
CA ILE A 14 17.60 -5.20 -16.10
C ILE A 14 17.71 -3.94 -16.97
N ALA A 15 18.91 -3.61 -17.43
CA ALA A 15 19.12 -2.51 -18.36
C ALA A 15 18.28 -2.69 -19.62
N LEU A 16 17.96 -1.59 -20.30
CA LEU A 16 17.06 -1.60 -21.46
C LEU A 16 17.58 -2.49 -22.61
N ASP A 17 18.89 -2.69 -22.66
CA ASP A 17 19.61 -3.58 -23.59
C ASP A 17 19.65 -5.05 -23.13
N GLY A 18 19.12 -5.37 -21.94
CA GLY A 18 19.06 -6.71 -21.38
C GLY A 18 20.40 -7.26 -20.88
N THR A 19 21.51 -6.51 -21.00
CA THR A 19 22.86 -7.06 -20.82
C THR A 19 23.36 -7.01 -19.38
N ARG A 20 22.79 -6.12 -18.56
CA ARG A 20 23.29 -5.86 -17.19
C ARG A 20 22.19 -5.57 -16.19
N TRP A 21 22.39 -6.00 -14.95
CA TRP A 21 21.54 -5.64 -13.82
C TRP A 21 21.89 -4.25 -13.30
N ILE A 22 20.91 -3.35 -13.19
CA ILE A 22 21.07 -2.03 -12.61
C ILE A 22 20.48 -2.06 -11.19
N SER A 23 21.35 -2.09 -10.18
CA SER A 23 20.95 -2.00 -8.77
C SER A 23 20.33 -0.65 -8.45
N SER A 24 19.16 -0.66 -7.80
CA SER A 24 18.56 0.52 -7.18
C SER A 24 19.45 1.05 -6.07
N ARG A 25 19.57 2.38 -5.94
CA ARG A 25 20.27 3.00 -4.81
C ARG A 25 19.59 2.57 -3.49
N PRO A 26 20.32 2.42 -2.37
CA PRO A 26 19.74 1.99 -1.09
C PRO A 26 18.58 2.86 -0.58
N ALA A 27 18.53 4.13 -1.00
CA ALA A 27 17.46 5.09 -0.70
C ALA A 27 16.50 5.35 -1.90
N PHE A 28 16.56 4.55 -2.96
CA PHE A 28 15.80 4.76 -4.21
C PHE A 28 14.31 4.44 -4.06
N LEU A 29 13.95 3.56 -3.13
CA LEU A 29 12.55 3.35 -2.79
C LEU A 29 12.05 4.60 -2.08
N LEU A 30 11.14 5.30 -2.77
CA LEU A 30 10.40 6.49 -2.33
C LEU A 30 10.35 6.57 -0.79
N PRO A 31 10.76 7.69 -0.16
CA PRO A 31 10.81 7.77 1.29
C PRO A 31 9.52 7.25 1.89
N VAL A 32 9.60 6.37 2.90
CA VAL A 32 8.45 5.67 3.50
C VAL A 32 7.30 6.64 3.87
N ARG A 33 7.63 7.89 4.18
CA ARG A 33 6.68 8.99 4.43
C ARG A 33 5.85 9.35 3.19
N VAL A 34 6.47 9.43 2.02
CA VAL A 34 5.82 9.72 0.74
C VAL A 34 4.92 8.55 0.34
N LEU A 35 5.43 7.32 0.45
CA LEU A 35 4.64 6.12 0.15
C LEU A 35 3.42 5.99 1.06
N GLY A 36 3.60 6.25 2.36
CA GLY A 36 2.52 6.30 3.33
C GLY A 36 1.46 7.37 3.02
N ALA A 37 1.90 8.57 2.63
CA ALA A 37 0.99 9.65 2.24
C ALA A 37 0.21 9.34 0.96
N LEU A 38 0.88 8.78 -0.06
CA LEU A 38 0.28 8.39 -1.32
C LEU A 38 -0.72 7.25 -1.14
N PHE A 39 -0.32 6.20 -0.44
CA PHE A 39 -1.19 5.06 -0.12
C PHE A 39 -2.43 5.52 0.64
N ARG A 40 -2.25 6.33 1.70
CA ARG A 40 -3.37 6.92 2.44
C ARG A 40 -4.35 7.65 1.53
N ARG A 41 -3.86 8.50 0.63
CA ARG A 41 -4.71 9.27 -0.30
C ARG A 41 -5.50 8.33 -1.21
N LEU A 42 -4.81 7.41 -1.90
CA LEU A 42 -5.43 6.52 -2.87
C LEU A 42 -6.43 5.56 -2.21
N PHE A 43 -6.08 5.02 -1.04
CA PHE A 43 -6.93 4.14 -0.27
C PHE A 43 -8.23 4.84 0.16
N LEU A 44 -8.13 6.04 0.75
CA LEU A 44 -9.31 6.77 1.21
C LEU A 44 -10.23 7.22 0.07
N ILE A 45 -9.67 7.59 -1.09
CA ILE A 45 -10.48 7.93 -2.28
C ILE A 45 -11.27 6.71 -2.75
N ARG A 46 -10.60 5.57 -2.91
CA ARG A 46 -11.25 4.34 -3.39
C ARG A 46 -12.25 3.79 -2.38
N LEU A 47 -11.93 3.86 -1.09
CA LEU A 47 -12.82 3.43 -0.03
C LEU A 47 -14.11 4.27 0.00
N LEU A 48 -14.00 5.59 -0.19
CA LEU A 48 -15.17 6.46 -0.32
C LEU A 48 -15.98 6.14 -1.58
N ALA A 49 -15.31 5.87 -2.71
CA ALA A 49 -15.99 5.47 -3.94
C ALA A 49 -16.77 4.14 -3.78
N LEU A 50 -16.20 3.16 -3.05
CA LEU A 50 -16.90 1.91 -2.74
C LEU A 50 -18.11 2.13 -1.83
N PHE A 51 -17.98 3.05 -0.87
CA PHE A 51 -19.10 3.46 -0.02
C PHE A 51 -20.22 4.09 -0.84
N ASP A 52 -19.90 5.10 -1.65
CA ASP A 52 -20.87 5.81 -2.49
C ASP A 52 -21.49 4.87 -3.56
N ALA A 53 -20.77 3.82 -3.99
CA ALA A 53 -21.28 2.78 -4.88
C ALA A 53 -22.13 1.69 -4.19
N GLY A 54 -22.36 1.78 -2.86
CA GLY A 54 -23.13 0.79 -2.11
C GLY A 54 -22.47 -0.58 -1.99
N LYS A 55 -21.15 -0.67 -2.26
CA LYS A 55 -20.39 -1.93 -2.27
C LYS A 55 -19.82 -2.31 -0.90
N LEU A 56 -20.08 -1.51 0.13
CA LEU A 56 -19.66 -1.75 1.50
C LEU A 56 -20.86 -2.14 2.36
N GLY A 57 -20.82 -3.36 2.92
CA GLY A 57 -21.74 -3.79 3.96
C GLY A 57 -21.18 -3.47 5.34
N PHE A 58 -22.00 -2.91 6.21
CA PHE A 58 -21.66 -2.68 7.61
C PHE A 58 -22.66 -3.39 8.51
N PHE A 59 -22.16 -4.09 9.54
CA PHE A 59 -22.96 -4.98 10.37
C PHE A 59 -22.58 -4.82 11.85
N GLY A 60 -23.47 -5.26 12.75
CA GLY A 60 -23.25 -5.22 14.19
C GLY A 60 -22.96 -3.81 14.70
N THR A 61 -21.90 -3.65 15.48
CA THR A 61 -21.47 -2.36 16.07
C THR A 61 -21.06 -1.31 15.04
N MET A 62 -20.91 -1.69 13.77
CA MET A 62 -20.59 -0.77 12.67
C MET A 62 -21.81 -0.43 11.80
N ALA A 63 -23.01 -0.94 12.09
CA ALA A 63 -24.21 -0.71 11.29
C ALA A 63 -24.51 0.78 11.07
N ASP A 64 -24.19 1.63 12.05
CA ASP A 64 -24.36 3.08 11.96
C ASP A 64 -23.50 3.75 10.87
N LEU A 65 -22.45 3.07 10.41
CA LEU A 65 -21.59 3.55 9.31
C LEU A 65 -22.27 3.50 7.95
N THR A 66 -23.43 2.85 7.81
CA THR A 66 -24.24 2.87 6.57
C THR A 66 -24.65 4.28 6.15
N THR A 67 -24.71 5.23 7.08
CA THR A 67 -24.97 6.63 6.76
C THR A 67 -23.68 7.36 6.38
N ARG A 68 -23.68 8.05 5.24
CA ARG A 68 -22.53 8.81 4.72
C ARG A 68 -21.91 9.76 5.75
N LYS A 69 -22.74 10.45 6.54
CA LYS A 69 -22.27 11.36 7.60
C LYS A 69 -21.49 10.62 8.69
N ALA A 70 -22.00 9.47 9.14
CA ALA A 70 -21.32 8.65 10.15
C ALA A 70 -20.01 8.07 9.61
N PHE A 71 -20.03 7.59 8.37
CA PHE A 71 -18.84 7.10 7.67
C PHE A 71 -17.75 8.17 7.53
N LEU A 72 -18.12 9.39 7.13
CA LEU A 72 -17.16 10.49 7.00
C LEU A 72 -16.58 10.93 8.35
N ARG A 73 -17.39 10.94 9.42
CA ARG A 73 -16.90 11.18 10.78
C ARG A 73 -15.90 10.10 11.21
N TYR A 74 -16.20 8.84 10.92
CA TYR A 74 -15.32 7.71 11.21
C TYR A 74 -13.97 7.81 10.47
N LEU A 75 -13.97 8.26 9.21
CA LEU A 75 -12.74 8.48 8.43
C LEU A 75 -11.93 9.72 8.84
N SER A 76 -12.53 10.68 9.55
CA SER A 76 -11.87 11.93 9.95
C SER A 76 -10.58 11.72 10.77
N PRO A 77 -10.58 10.95 11.88
CA PRO A 77 -9.34 10.69 12.63
C PRO A 77 -8.32 9.88 11.82
N ILE A 78 -8.78 8.99 10.94
CA ILE A 78 -7.94 8.13 10.11
C ILE A 78 -7.12 8.94 9.09
N ARG A 79 -7.68 10.04 8.57
CA ARG A 79 -6.99 10.99 7.68
C ARG A 79 -5.80 11.66 8.35
N ARG A 80 -5.86 11.88 9.67
CA ARG A 80 -4.84 12.63 10.43
C ARG A 80 -3.69 11.76 10.92
N LYS A 81 -3.89 10.44 11.02
CA LYS A 81 -2.82 9.51 11.42
C LYS A 81 -1.67 9.51 10.40
N ARG A 82 -0.45 9.25 10.88
CA ARG A 82 0.71 8.98 10.03
C ARG A 82 0.63 7.53 9.57
N TRP A 83 0.49 7.32 8.27
CA TRP A 83 0.45 5.98 7.69
C TRP A 83 1.87 5.56 7.37
N MET A 84 2.31 4.46 7.95
CA MET A 84 3.61 3.87 7.68
C MET A 84 3.37 2.63 6.83
N VAL A 85 3.77 2.69 5.57
CA VAL A 85 3.73 1.52 4.68
C VAL A 85 5.04 0.79 4.88
N TYR A 86 4.98 -0.44 5.37
CA TYR A 86 6.15 -1.28 5.46
C TYR A 86 6.56 -1.70 4.05
N ALA A 87 7.66 -1.15 3.56
CA ALA A 87 8.38 -1.68 2.42
C ALA A 87 9.53 -2.51 2.98
N LYS A 88 9.52 -3.82 2.73
CA LYS A 88 10.70 -4.66 2.98
C LYS A 88 11.82 -4.10 2.10
N PRO A 89 13.06 -3.92 2.61
CA PRO A 89 14.19 -3.57 1.78
C PRO A 89 14.24 -4.51 0.58
N PRO A 90 14.51 -4.00 -0.62
CA PRO A 90 14.59 -4.86 -1.78
C PRO A 90 15.74 -5.84 -1.55
N PHE A 91 15.56 -7.09 -1.99
CA PHE A 91 16.59 -8.10 -1.86
C PHE A 91 17.87 -7.63 -2.56
N ALA A 92 18.99 -7.74 -1.85
CA ALA A 92 20.30 -7.39 -2.35
C ALA A 92 20.78 -8.47 -3.35
N GLY A 93 20.27 -8.42 -4.58
CA GLY A 93 20.74 -9.23 -5.70
C GLY A 93 20.18 -10.66 -5.78
N PRO A 94 20.40 -11.33 -6.93
CA PRO A 94 19.89 -12.68 -7.22
C PRO A 94 20.45 -13.76 -6.27
N GLN A 95 21.59 -13.52 -5.62
CA GLN A 95 22.16 -14.42 -4.62
C GLN A 95 21.23 -14.62 -3.41
N ALA A 96 20.36 -13.66 -3.09
CA ALA A 96 19.43 -13.76 -1.97
C ALA A 96 18.13 -14.54 -2.28
N VAL A 97 17.98 -15.04 -3.52
CA VAL A 97 16.79 -15.76 -4.01
C VAL A 97 17.10 -17.23 -4.37
N LEU A 98 18.38 -17.63 -4.34
CA LEU A 98 18.85 -18.96 -4.78
C LEU A 98 19.41 -19.84 -3.64
N ALA A 99 19.06 -19.57 -2.38
CA ALA A 99 19.40 -20.44 -1.24
C ALA A 99 18.26 -21.37 -0.86
#